data_AF-A0AA88KRL2-F1
#
_entry.id   AF-A0AA88KRL2-F1
#
_cell.length_a   1.000
_cell.length_b   1.000
_cell.length_c   1.000
_cell.angle_alpha   90.00
_cell.angle_beta   90.00
_cell.angle_gamma   90.00
#
_symmetry.space_group_name_H-M   'P 1'
#
loop_
_entity.id
_entity.type
_entity.pdbx_description
1 polymer ?
#
loop_
_entity_poly.entity_id
_entity_poly.type
_entity_poly.pdbx_seq_one_letter_code
_entity_poly.pdbx_strand_id
1 'polypeptide(L)'
;MINEKLNQWATLRAVPKCWAVIQPLLCAVYLPKCEDGVIELPSQEMCKVTRGPCRIVNMDRGWPDYVQCANIDRFPVGCRNEFQNMKTLPGKCKAPLIEVENTISMLDGVDGCGLPCEPPHYSTEELDYIRTLTFFGILPSLLANFFVMATYFLDWKNAKRFPSVMVFYLNLCFFTANMVWLWSFYPGMRDAITCWKDGTARKAEPVSRNSQLDKMKTIRSNIEYEKKKKKHYEAREKMEK
;
A
#
# COMPACT_ATOMS: atom_id res chain seq x y z
N MET A 1 -4.89 26.56 -23.33
CA MET A 1 -3.73 26.42 -22.42
C MET A 1 -4.09 25.91 -21.02
N ILE A 2 -5.04 26.49 -20.28
CA ILE A 2 -5.37 26.02 -18.89
C ILE A 2 -5.92 24.59 -18.87
N ASN A 3 -6.86 24.27 -19.77
CA ASN A 3 -7.44 22.91 -19.85
C ASN A 3 -6.40 21.82 -20.16
N GLU A 4 -5.35 22.17 -20.92
CA GLU A 4 -4.26 21.26 -21.23
C GLU A 4 -3.41 20.95 -19.99
N LYS A 5 -3.08 21.97 -19.19
CA LYS A 5 -2.40 21.78 -17.90
C LYS A 5 -3.27 20.97 -16.94
N LEU A 6 -4.57 21.25 -16.85
CA LEU A 6 -5.49 20.47 -16.02
C LEU A 6 -5.58 19.00 -16.46
N ASN A 7 -5.53 18.73 -17.77
CA ASN A 7 -5.48 17.36 -18.29
C ASN A 7 -4.19 16.62 -17.88
N GLN A 8 -3.06 17.31 -17.73
CA GLN A 8 -1.83 16.68 -17.22
C GLN A 8 -1.98 16.23 -15.75
N TRP A 9 -2.67 17.02 -14.93
CA TRP A 9 -2.98 16.68 -13.54
C TRP A 9 -4.04 15.57 -13.40
N ALA A 10 -4.86 15.34 -14.44
CA ALA A 10 -5.90 14.33 -14.42
C ALA A 10 -5.36 12.90 -14.24
N THR A 11 -4.08 12.65 -14.55
CA THR A 11 -3.39 11.37 -14.27
C THR A 11 -3.45 11.00 -12.79
N LEU A 12 -3.46 11.99 -11.88
CA LEU A 12 -3.56 11.74 -10.43
C LEU A 12 -4.92 11.20 -9.99
N ARG A 13 -5.92 11.15 -10.88
CA ARG A 13 -7.18 10.45 -10.62
C ARG A 13 -6.97 8.95 -10.34
N ALA A 14 -5.84 8.38 -10.79
CA ALA A 14 -5.41 7.03 -10.47
C ALA A 14 -5.03 6.82 -8.99
N VAL A 15 -4.86 7.91 -8.22
CA VAL A 15 -4.46 7.90 -6.80
C VAL A 15 -5.57 8.56 -5.97
N PRO A 16 -6.55 7.80 -5.46
CA PRO A 16 -7.80 8.35 -4.93
C PRO A 16 -7.59 9.28 -3.73
N LYS A 17 -6.67 8.94 -2.81
CA LYS A 17 -6.39 9.78 -1.63
C LYS A 17 -5.73 11.11 -2.00
N CYS A 18 -4.83 11.10 -3.00
CA CYS A 18 -4.25 12.32 -3.53
C CYS A 18 -5.29 13.16 -4.29
N TRP A 19 -6.07 12.52 -5.16
CA TRP A 19 -7.04 13.20 -6.01
C TRP A 19 -8.07 13.98 -5.20
N ALA A 20 -8.56 13.40 -4.10
CA ALA A 20 -9.50 14.06 -3.21
C ALA A 20 -8.99 15.39 -2.63
N VAL A 21 -7.69 15.52 -2.36
CA VAL A 21 -7.14 16.75 -1.75
C VAL A 21 -6.56 17.72 -2.76
N ILE A 22 -6.09 17.24 -3.92
CA ILE A 22 -5.45 18.10 -4.92
C ILE A 22 -6.45 18.82 -5.82
N GLN A 23 -7.65 18.26 -5.99
CA GLN A 23 -8.70 18.87 -6.81
C GLN A 23 -9.07 20.29 -6.35
N PRO A 24 -9.38 20.54 -5.06
CA PRO A 24 -9.64 21.90 -4.58
C PRO A 24 -8.47 22.85 -4.85
N LEU A 25 -7.23 22.40 -4.65
CA LEU A 25 -6.03 23.23 -4.84
C LEU A 25 -5.86 23.62 -6.32
N LEU A 26 -6.04 22.67 -7.23
CA LEU A 26 -5.94 22.94 -8.67
C LEU A 26 -7.03 23.91 -9.12
N CYS A 27 -8.26 23.77 -8.60
CA CYS A 27 -9.33 24.74 -8.87
C CYS A 27 -8.95 26.14 -8.37
N ALA A 28 -8.46 26.27 -7.13
CA ALA A 28 -8.07 27.57 -6.58
C ALA A 28 -6.90 28.24 -7.33
N VAL A 29 -5.96 27.46 -7.87
CA VAL A 29 -4.78 27.99 -8.58
C VAL A 29 -5.08 28.31 -10.05
N TYR A 30 -5.82 27.45 -10.75
CA TYR A 30 -6.08 27.61 -12.19
C TYR A 30 -7.36 28.37 -12.51
N LEU A 31 -8.34 28.32 -11.61
CA LEU A 31 -9.68 28.92 -11.74
C LEU A 31 -10.04 29.68 -10.44
N PRO A 32 -9.24 30.68 -10.03
CA PRO A 32 -9.52 31.43 -8.81
C PRO A 32 -10.78 32.28 -8.97
N LYS A 33 -11.39 32.60 -7.83
CA LYS A 33 -12.47 33.59 -7.78
C LYS A 33 -11.88 34.99 -8.01
N CYS A 34 -12.57 35.80 -8.79
CA CYS A 34 -12.22 37.19 -9.04
C CYS A 34 -13.43 38.05 -8.66
N GLU A 35 -13.23 38.96 -7.69
CA GLU A 35 -14.26 39.87 -7.20
C GLU A 35 -13.65 41.28 -7.18
N ASP A 36 -14.33 42.25 -7.82
CA ASP A 36 -13.86 43.63 -7.97
C ASP A 36 -12.43 43.80 -8.53
N GLY A 37 -12.01 42.88 -9.42
CA GLY A 37 -10.69 42.88 -10.03
C GLY A 37 -9.57 42.34 -9.13
N VAL A 38 -9.91 41.84 -7.94
CA VAL A 38 -8.99 41.19 -6.99
C VAL A 38 -9.15 39.68 -7.08
N ILE A 39 -8.02 38.98 -7.16
CA ILE A 39 -7.97 37.51 -7.22
C ILE A 39 -7.84 36.96 -5.81
N GLU A 40 -8.70 36.01 -5.44
CA GLU A 40 -8.60 35.30 -4.17
C GLU A 40 -7.47 34.26 -4.21
N LEU A 41 -6.52 34.34 -3.28
CA LEU A 41 -5.37 33.43 -3.20
C LEU A 41 -5.66 32.23 -2.28
N PRO A 42 -5.23 31.01 -2.65
CA PRO A 42 -5.34 29.84 -1.79
C PRO A 42 -4.45 29.96 -0.55
N SER A 43 -4.92 29.47 0.60
CA SER A 43 -4.09 29.48 1.81
C SER A 43 -2.92 28.49 1.75
N GLN A 44 -1.89 28.76 2.55
CA GLN A 44 -0.76 27.87 2.73
C GLN A 44 -1.15 26.48 3.27
N GLU A 45 -2.14 26.43 4.15
CA GLU A 45 -2.60 25.17 4.76
C GLU A 45 -3.27 24.26 3.72
N MET A 46 -4.07 24.84 2.82
CA MET A 46 -4.67 24.12 1.70
C MET A 46 -3.61 23.47 0.80
N CYS A 47 -2.51 24.18 0.54
CA CYS A 47 -1.39 23.64 -0.23
C CYS A 47 -0.67 22.51 0.52
N LYS A 48 -0.36 22.68 1.81
CA LYS A 48 0.38 21.69 2.62
C LYS A 48 -0.35 20.36 2.77
N VAL A 49 -1.69 20.37 2.87
CA VAL A 49 -2.49 19.14 2.99
C VAL A 49 -2.25 18.19 1.81
N THR A 50 -1.93 18.71 0.62
CA THR A 50 -1.64 17.88 -0.56
C THR A 50 -0.31 17.12 -0.47
N ARG A 51 0.65 17.60 0.34
CA ARG A 51 2.03 17.08 0.35
C ARG A 51 2.19 15.67 0.91
N GLY A 52 1.30 15.28 1.82
CA GLY A 52 1.25 13.90 2.34
C GLY A 52 0.75 12.90 1.30
N PRO A 53 -0.52 12.97 0.88
CA PRO A 53 -1.12 11.97 0.01
C PRO A 53 -0.65 12.05 -1.46
N CYS A 54 -0.16 13.20 -1.92
CA CYS A 54 0.36 13.36 -3.29
C CYS A 54 1.89 13.26 -3.37
N ARG A 55 2.51 12.39 -2.56
CA ARG A 55 3.96 12.16 -2.60
C ARG A 55 4.47 11.73 -3.98
N ILE A 56 3.65 11.03 -4.76
CA ILE A 56 3.99 10.62 -6.13
C ILE A 56 4.39 11.79 -7.04
N VAL A 57 3.80 12.98 -6.85
CA VAL A 57 4.17 14.17 -7.64
C VAL A 57 5.63 14.54 -7.38
N ASN A 58 6.06 14.46 -6.12
CA ASN A 58 7.42 14.76 -5.74
C ASN A 58 8.42 13.68 -6.21
N MET A 59 7.99 12.41 -6.27
CA MET A 59 8.82 11.29 -6.71
C MET A 59 8.98 11.24 -8.24
N ASP A 60 7.94 11.57 -9.01
CA ASP A 60 7.97 11.47 -10.48
C ASP A 60 8.65 12.68 -11.13
N ARG A 61 8.17 13.91 -10.85
CA ARG A 61 8.61 15.13 -11.55
C ARG A 61 8.96 16.31 -10.65
N GLY A 62 8.69 16.21 -9.35
CA GLY A 62 8.79 17.35 -8.44
C GLY A 62 7.60 18.31 -8.56
N TRP A 63 7.43 19.16 -7.55
CA TRP A 63 6.37 20.17 -7.54
C TRP A 63 6.77 21.41 -8.35
N PRO A 64 5.97 21.82 -9.35
CA PRO A 64 6.22 23.06 -10.10
C PRO A 64 6.18 24.31 -9.21
N ASP A 65 6.88 25.36 -9.62
CA ASP A 65 7.01 26.61 -8.86
C ASP A 65 5.66 27.25 -8.50
N TYR A 66 4.67 27.17 -9.40
CA TYR A 66 3.35 27.76 -9.21
C TYR A 66 2.49 27.04 -8.16
N VAL A 67 2.89 25.85 -7.71
CA VAL A 67 2.21 25.08 -6.65
C VAL A 67 3.15 24.77 -5.49
N GLN A 68 4.26 25.51 -5.32
CA GLN A 68 5.13 25.38 -4.16
C GLN A 68 4.60 26.15 -2.94
N CYS A 69 4.19 25.41 -1.90
CA CYS A 69 3.60 25.97 -0.68
C CYS A 69 4.53 26.88 0.14
N ALA A 70 5.83 26.91 -0.16
CA ALA A 70 6.80 27.77 0.52
C ALA A 70 6.69 29.24 0.09
N ASN A 71 6.12 29.51 -1.09
CA ASN A 71 5.97 30.86 -1.60
C ASN A 71 4.75 31.55 -0.93
N ILE A 72 5.03 32.45 0.01
CA ILE A 72 4.01 33.15 0.80
C ILE A 72 3.20 34.13 -0.06
N ASP A 73 3.80 34.71 -1.12
CA ASP A 73 3.11 35.63 -2.03
C ASP A 73 2.00 34.92 -2.83
N ARG A 74 2.18 33.62 -3.09
CA ARG A 74 1.17 32.77 -3.76
C ARG A 74 0.24 32.06 -2.78
N PHE A 75 0.76 31.73 -1.59
CA PHE A 75 0.06 30.96 -0.58
C PHE A 75 0.15 31.66 0.79
N PRO A 76 -0.64 32.72 1.02
CA PRO A 76 -0.63 33.46 2.27
C PRO A 76 -1.14 32.62 3.46
N VAL A 77 -0.71 33.01 4.67
CA VAL A 77 -1.11 32.39 5.94
C VAL A 77 -2.34 33.11 6.49
N GLY A 78 -3.31 32.37 7.02
CA GLY A 78 -4.48 32.94 7.70
C GLY A 78 -5.67 33.30 6.80
N CYS A 79 -5.63 32.99 5.50
CA CYS A 79 -6.75 33.23 4.59
C CYS A 79 -7.83 32.14 4.68
N ARG A 80 -9.10 32.54 4.48
CA ARG A 80 -10.23 31.61 4.38
C ARG A 80 -10.18 30.88 3.04
N ASN A 81 -10.43 29.57 3.03
CA ASN A 81 -10.45 28.78 1.79
C ASN A 81 -11.88 28.52 1.34
N GLU A 82 -12.38 29.21 0.32
CA GLU A 82 -13.71 28.92 -0.24
C GLU A 82 -13.79 27.54 -0.90
N PHE A 83 -12.69 27.07 -1.49
CA PHE A 83 -12.61 25.78 -2.17
C PHE A 83 -12.49 24.57 -1.23
N GLN A 84 -12.28 24.76 0.08
CA GLN A 84 -12.07 23.67 1.04
C GLN A 84 -13.29 22.74 1.16
N ASN A 85 -14.50 23.23 0.86
CA ASN A 85 -15.75 22.48 0.93
C ASN A 85 -16.31 22.10 -0.47
N MET A 86 -15.49 22.21 -1.52
CA MET A 86 -15.93 21.83 -2.86
C MET A 86 -16.14 20.32 -2.96
N LYS A 87 -17.21 19.89 -3.65
CA LYS A 87 -17.44 18.48 -3.96
C LYS A 87 -16.35 17.97 -4.91
N THR A 88 -15.59 16.99 -4.44
CA THR A 88 -14.52 16.34 -5.19
C THR A 88 -15.08 15.19 -6.03
N LEU A 89 -14.50 14.96 -7.21
CA LEU A 89 -14.82 13.77 -7.99
C LEU A 89 -13.98 12.61 -7.44
N PRO A 90 -14.56 11.41 -7.22
CA PRO A 90 -13.80 10.28 -6.73
C PRO A 90 -12.72 9.86 -7.74
N GLY A 91 -11.51 9.62 -7.24
CA GLY A 91 -10.48 8.89 -7.97
C GLY A 91 -10.75 7.39 -7.90
N LYS A 92 -10.12 6.62 -8.78
CA LYS A 92 -10.17 5.15 -8.77
C LYS A 92 -8.77 4.62 -9.04
N CYS A 93 -8.41 3.53 -8.39
CA CYS A 93 -7.15 2.86 -8.70
C CYS A 93 -7.15 2.39 -10.15
N LYS A 94 -6.01 2.57 -10.83
CA LYS A 94 -5.82 2.05 -12.18
C LYS A 94 -5.37 0.59 -12.08
N ALA A 95 -5.99 -0.30 -12.86
CA ALA A 95 -5.55 -1.68 -12.99
C ALA A 95 -4.04 -1.74 -13.30
N PRO A 96 -3.27 -2.65 -12.66
CA PRO A 96 -3.71 -3.78 -11.83
C PRO A 96 -3.97 -3.46 -10.34
N LEU A 97 -3.88 -2.20 -9.91
CA LEU A 97 -4.01 -1.84 -8.50
C LEU A 97 -5.47 -1.92 -8.02
N ILE A 98 -5.64 -2.30 -6.75
CA ILE A 98 -6.93 -2.37 -6.07
C ILE A 98 -7.00 -1.35 -4.93
N GLU A 99 -8.21 -0.90 -4.60
CA GLU A 99 -8.44 0.03 -3.50
C GLU A 99 -8.24 -0.67 -2.15
N VAL A 100 -7.49 -0.02 -1.25
CA VAL A 100 -7.19 -0.55 0.09
C VAL A 100 -7.19 0.54 1.14
N GLU A 101 -7.63 0.15 2.34
CA GLU A 101 -7.62 1.02 3.53
C GLU A 101 -6.39 0.79 4.41
N ASN A 102 -5.78 -0.40 4.34
CA ASN A 102 -4.65 -0.75 5.18
C ASN A 102 -3.34 -0.12 4.69
N THR A 103 -2.72 0.71 5.52
CA THR A 103 -1.45 1.39 5.24
C THR A 103 -0.23 0.45 5.07
N ILE A 104 -0.36 -0.83 5.40
CA ILE A 104 0.69 -1.83 5.14
C ILE A 104 0.59 -2.36 3.71
N SER A 105 -0.64 -2.55 3.23
CA SER A 105 -0.94 -3.07 1.90
C SER A 105 -0.78 -2.01 0.80
N MET A 106 -0.80 -0.73 1.19
CA MET A 106 -0.63 0.41 0.29
C MET A 106 0.76 0.40 -0.38
N LEU A 107 0.76 0.75 -1.66
CA LEU A 107 2.00 0.96 -2.41
C LEU A 107 2.59 2.33 -2.07
N ASP A 108 3.89 2.39 -1.80
CA ASP A 108 4.54 3.67 -1.46
C ASP A 108 4.39 4.67 -2.62
N GLY A 109 3.96 5.89 -2.28
CA GLY A 109 3.63 6.94 -3.24
C GLY A 109 2.20 6.89 -3.81
N VAL A 110 1.51 5.74 -3.75
CA VAL A 110 0.14 5.58 -4.29
C VAL A 110 -0.85 5.32 -3.16
N ASP A 111 -1.13 6.37 -2.40
CA ASP A 111 -1.98 6.28 -1.22
C ASP A 111 -3.42 5.87 -1.58
N GLY A 112 -3.93 4.85 -0.88
CA GLY A 112 -5.26 4.27 -1.09
C GLY A 112 -5.31 3.13 -2.12
N CYS A 113 -4.19 2.78 -2.76
CA CYS A 113 -4.12 1.65 -3.68
C CYS A 113 -3.02 0.67 -3.28
N GLY A 114 -3.25 -0.61 -3.60
CA GLY A 114 -2.35 -1.72 -3.30
C GLY A 114 -2.27 -2.70 -4.46
N LEU A 115 -1.27 -3.57 -4.42
CA LEU A 115 -1.15 -4.64 -5.40
C LEU A 115 -2.09 -5.80 -5.03
N PRO A 116 -2.76 -6.40 -6.01
CA PRO A 116 -3.62 -7.55 -5.76
C PRO A 116 -2.78 -8.73 -5.25
N CYS A 117 -3.44 -9.70 -4.61
CA CYS A 117 -2.79 -10.89 -4.11
C CYS A 117 -2.18 -11.74 -5.22
N GLU A 118 -2.93 -11.92 -6.31
CA GLU A 118 -2.43 -12.64 -7.47
C GLU A 118 -1.40 -11.78 -8.22
N PRO A 119 -0.21 -12.31 -8.54
CA PRO A 119 0.82 -11.56 -9.23
C PRO A 119 0.33 -11.06 -10.60
N PRO A 120 0.36 -9.74 -10.87
CA PRO A 120 -0.20 -9.17 -12.09
C PRO A 120 0.63 -9.41 -13.36
N HIS A 121 1.82 -10.02 -13.22
CA HIS A 121 2.72 -10.28 -14.33
C HIS A 121 2.48 -11.63 -15.00
N TYR A 122 1.75 -12.54 -14.34
CA TYR A 122 1.35 -13.81 -14.92
C TYR A 122 -0.14 -13.77 -15.23
N SER A 123 -0.52 -14.38 -16.35
CA SER A 123 -1.91 -14.70 -16.63
C SER A 123 -2.43 -15.78 -15.68
N THR A 124 -3.75 -15.85 -15.53
CA THR A 124 -4.41 -16.89 -14.74
C THR A 124 -4.07 -18.29 -15.28
N GLU A 125 -3.94 -18.43 -16.60
CA GLU A 125 -3.59 -19.69 -17.27
C GLU A 125 -2.15 -20.15 -16.95
N GLU A 126 -1.18 -19.24 -16.99
CA GLU A 126 0.20 -19.53 -16.62
C GLU A 126 0.30 -19.95 -15.14
N LEU A 127 -0.47 -19.27 -14.27
CA LEU A 127 -0.52 -19.62 -12.86
C LEU A 127 -1.13 -21.00 -12.63
N ASP A 128 -2.18 -21.36 -13.36
CA ASP A 128 -2.79 -22.69 -13.28
C ASP A 128 -1.88 -23.79 -13.86
N TYR A 129 -1.12 -23.47 -14.91
CA TYR A 129 -0.07 -24.35 -15.42
C TYR A 129 1.02 -24.62 -14.37
N ILE A 130 1.55 -23.56 -13.74
CA ILE A 130 2.57 -23.68 -12.67
C ILE A 130 2.03 -24.50 -11.49
N ARG A 131 0.76 -24.27 -11.09
CA ARG A 131 0.09 -25.04 -10.02
C ARG A 131 0.02 -26.52 -10.38
N THR A 132 -0.44 -26.83 -11.59
CA THR A 132 -0.58 -28.20 -12.08
C THR A 132 0.77 -28.92 -12.14
N LEU A 133 1.80 -28.25 -12.68
CA LEU A 133 3.16 -28.78 -12.72
C LEU A 133 3.70 -29.06 -11.31
N THR A 134 3.48 -28.14 -10.37
CA THR A 134 3.91 -28.27 -8.98
C THR A 134 3.24 -29.47 -8.30
N PHE A 135 1.93 -29.67 -8.52
CA PHE A 135 1.20 -30.83 -8.02
C PHE A 135 1.78 -32.15 -8.53
N PHE A 136 2.03 -32.25 -9.84
CA PHE A 136 2.62 -33.45 -10.45
C PHE A 136 4.08 -33.68 -10.05
N GLY A 137 4.81 -32.65 -9.62
CA GLY A 137 6.15 -32.81 -9.03
C GLY A 137 6.10 -33.31 -7.59
N ILE A 138 5.19 -32.77 -6.76
CA ILE A 138 5.11 -33.09 -5.33
C ILE A 138 4.49 -34.46 -5.09
N LEU A 139 3.44 -34.84 -5.83
CA LEU A 139 2.68 -36.07 -5.55
C LEU A 139 3.55 -37.34 -5.63
N PRO A 140 4.36 -37.58 -6.68
CA PRO A 140 5.24 -38.75 -6.75
C PRO A 140 6.32 -38.72 -5.66
N SER A 141 6.87 -37.53 -5.37
CA SER A 141 7.87 -37.35 -4.31
C SER A 141 7.29 -37.72 -2.94
N LEU A 142 6.07 -37.27 -2.64
CA LEU A 142 5.38 -37.57 -1.39
C LEU A 142 5.11 -39.08 -1.24
N LEU A 143 4.61 -39.72 -2.30
CA LEU A 143 4.34 -41.16 -2.31
C LEU A 143 5.63 -41.99 -2.14
N ALA A 144 6.72 -41.60 -2.80
CA ALA A 144 8.01 -42.26 -2.68
C ALA A 144 8.57 -42.13 -1.25
N ASN A 145 8.56 -40.92 -0.68
CA ASN A 145 9.01 -40.69 0.71
C ASN A 145 8.13 -41.47 1.71
N PHE A 146 6.81 -41.53 1.50
CA PHE A 146 5.91 -42.32 2.32
C PHE A 146 6.22 -43.82 2.25
N PHE A 147 6.44 -44.36 1.05
CA PHE A 147 6.80 -45.77 0.85
C PHE A 147 8.12 -46.13 1.56
N VAL A 148 9.13 -45.27 1.45
CA VAL A 148 10.40 -45.44 2.17
C VAL A 148 10.15 -45.44 3.68
N MET A 149 9.48 -44.42 4.22
CA MET A 149 9.18 -44.39 5.66
C MET A 149 8.43 -45.64 6.12
N ALA A 150 7.41 -46.10 5.39
CA ALA A 150 6.66 -47.31 5.71
C ALA A 150 7.56 -48.55 5.78
N THR A 151 8.50 -48.69 4.83
CA THR A 151 9.46 -49.81 4.81
C THR A 151 10.37 -49.78 6.04
N TYR A 152 10.86 -48.59 6.42
CA TYR A 152 11.67 -48.42 7.63
C TYR A 152 10.88 -48.70 8.92
N PHE A 153 9.58 -48.40 8.96
CA PHE A 153 8.73 -48.75 10.09
C PHE A 153 8.50 -50.25 10.23
N LEU A 154 8.35 -50.97 9.11
CA LEU A 154 8.18 -52.42 9.11
C LEU A 154 9.42 -53.14 9.67
N ASP A 155 10.63 -52.63 9.38
CA ASP A 155 11.89 -53.18 9.91
C ASP A 155 12.59 -52.27 10.93
N TRP A 156 11.81 -51.60 11.80
CA TRP A 156 12.34 -50.61 12.74
C TRP A 156 13.44 -51.15 13.67
N LYS A 157 13.35 -52.44 14.03
CA LYS A 157 14.33 -53.10 14.92
C LYS A 157 15.74 -53.13 14.31
N ASN A 158 15.86 -53.32 13.00
CA ASN A 158 17.14 -53.28 12.29
C ASN A 158 17.47 -51.87 11.80
N ALA A 159 16.47 -51.12 11.35
CA ALA A 159 16.63 -49.81 10.72
C ALA A 159 17.08 -48.69 11.69
N LYS A 160 16.90 -48.86 13.01
CA LYS A 160 17.38 -47.91 14.03
C LYS A 160 18.92 -47.83 14.14
N ARG A 161 19.66 -48.70 13.44
CA ARG A 161 21.12 -48.69 13.45
C ARG A 161 21.65 -47.62 12.49
N PHE A 162 22.79 -47.02 12.84
CA PHE A 162 23.53 -46.16 11.92
C PHE A 162 24.10 -47.03 10.77
N PRO A 163 24.02 -46.62 9.49
CA PRO A 163 23.59 -45.32 8.95
C PRO A 163 22.11 -45.21 8.56
N SER A 164 21.35 -46.32 8.57
CA SER A 164 19.97 -46.39 8.09
C SER A 164 19.02 -45.41 8.79
N VAL A 165 19.19 -45.19 10.10
CA VAL A 165 18.37 -44.24 10.87
C VAL A 165 18.50 -42.79 10.35
N MET A 166 19.65 -42.40 9.79
CA MET A 166 19.84 -41.07 9.20
C MET A 166 18.98 -40.89 7.94
N VAL A 167 18.93 -41.92 7.09
CA VAL A 167 18.12 -41.91 5.86
C VAL A 167 16.63 -41.78 6.20
N PHE A 168 16.17 -42.44 7.27
CA PHE A 168 14.80 -42.29 7.76
C PHE A 168 14.47 -40.83 8.10
N TYR A 169 15.31 -40.15 8.88
CA TYR A 169 15.07 -38.75 9.25
C TYR A 169 15.10 -37.80 8.04
N LEU A 170 15.97 -38.05 7.06
CA LEU A 170 15.97 -37.27 5.81
C LEU A 170 14.63 -37.40 5.06
N ASN A 171 14.14 -38.63 4.88
CA ASN A 171 12.86 -38.87 4.22
C ASN A 171 11.68 -38.29 5.02
N LEU A 172 11.74 -38.31 6.36
CA LEU A 172 10.74 -37.67 7.21
C LEU A 172 10.70 -36.15 7.00
N CYS A 173 11.87 -35.49 6.95
CA CYS A 173 11.95 -34.07 6.64
C CYS A 173 11.36 -33.75 5.25
N PHE A 174 11.74 -34.52 4.22
CA PHE A 174 11.17 -34.34 2.88
C PHE A 174 9.67 -34.60 2.84
N PHE A 175 9.16 -35.61 3.54
CA PHE A 175 7.73 -35.88 3.63
C PHE A 175 6.96 -34.70 4.25
N THR A 176 7.42 -34.16 5.39
CA THR A 176 6.78 -33.01 6.04
C THR A 176 6.80 -31.75 5.17
N ALA A 177 7.91 -31.49 4.45
CA ALA A 177 7.99 -30.37 3.53
C ALA A 177 7.01 -30.51 2.35
N ASN A 178 6.93 -31.71 1.74
CA ASN A 178 5.98 -31.99 0.67
C ASN A 178 4.53 -31.87 1.15
N MET A 179 4.21 -32.27 2.38
CA MET A 179 2.88 -32.08 2.96
C MET A 179 2.48 -30.61 3.08
N VAL A 180 3.40 -29.73 3.49
CA VAL A 180 3.15 -28.27 3.56
C VAL A 180 2.87 -27.68 2.17
N TRP A 181 3.64 -28.10 1.17
CA TRP A 181 3.38 -27.67 -0.20
C TRP A 181 2.05 -28.21 -0.73
N LEU A 182 1.73 -29.48 -0.45
CA LEU A 182 0.45 -30.07 -0.86
C LEU A 182 -0.74 -29.39 -0.17
N TRP A 183 -0.59 -28.97 1.09
CA TRP A 183 -1.60 -28.24 1.85
C TRP A 183 -2.08 -26.97 1.14
N SER A 184 -1.20 -26.34 0.34
CA SER A 184 -1.53 -25.15 -0.44
C SER A 184 -2.52 -25.41 -1.59
N PHE A 185 -2.74 -26.66 -1.99
CA PHE A 185 -3.72 -27.02 -3.05
C PHE A 185 -5.15 -27.18 -2.53
N TYR A 186 -5.34 -27.23 -1.20
CA TYR A 186 -6.68 -27.29 -0.64
C TYR A 186 -7.45 -25.99 -0.95
N PRO A 187 -8.73 -26.06 -1.38
CA PRO A 187 -9.48 -24.88 -1.80
C PRO A 187 -9.52 -23.80 -0.70
N GLY A 188 -9.17 -22.57 -1.06
CA GLY A 188 -9.12 -21.41 -0.16
C GLY A 188 -7.92 -21.37 0.80
N MET A 189 -7.12 -22.45 0.90
CA MET A 189 -5.98 -22.49 1.82
C MET A 189 -4.83 -21.63 1.34
N ARG A 190 -4.54 -21.66 0.04
CA ARG A 190 -3.53 -20.80 -0.57
C ARG A 190 -3.80 -19.33 -0.27
N ASP A 191 -5.02 -18.88 -0.52
CA ASP A 191 -5.40 -17.48 -0.32
C ASP A 191 -5.33 -17.10 1.15
N ALA A 192 -5.67 -18.02 2.07
CA ALA A 192 -5.50 -17.79 3.50
C ALA A 192 -4.04 -17.57 3.91
N ILE A 193 -3.09 -18.25 3.23
CA ILE A 193 -1.64 -18.16 3.48
C ILE A 193 -1.03 -16.94 2.79
N THR A 194 -1.36 -16.67 1.52
CA THR A 194 -0.69 -15.65 0.70
C THR A 194 -1.38 -14.30 0.70
N CYS A 195 -2.70 -14.25 0.94
CA CYS A 195 -3.51 -13.04 0.82
C CYS A 195 -3.93 -12.47 2.17
N TRP A 196 -4.05 -11.15 2.22
CA TRP A 196 -4.81 -10.45 3.24
C TRP A 196 -6.31 -10.49 2.93
N LYS A 197 -7.15 -10.21 3.93
CA LYS A 197 -8.61 -10.10 3.76
C LYS A 197 -9.06 -8.97 2.83
N ASP A 198 -8.18 -7.99 2.59
CA ASP A 198 -8.40 -6.88 1.67
C ASP A 198 -8.08 -7.24 0.21
N GLY A 199 -7.66 -8.48 -0.07
CA GLY A 199 -7.33 -8.95 -1.41
C GLY A 199 -5.91 -8.62 -1.86
N THR A 200 -5.05 -8.08 -0.99
CA THR A 200 -3.64 -7.80 -1.30
C THR A 200 -2.70 -8.93 -0.91
N ALA A 201 -1.52 -8.97 -1.54
CA ALA A 201 -0.47 -9.92 -1.19
C ALA A 201 0.13 -9.59 0.19
N ARG A 202 0.33 -10.61 1.02
CA ARG A 202 1.06 -10.47 2.29
C ARG A 202 2.53 -10.13 2.02
N LYS A 203 3.05 -9.14 2.74
CA LYS A 203 4.44 -8.67 2.65
C LYS A 203 5.02 -8.44 4.04
N ALA A 204 6.31 -8.71 4.19
CA ALA A 204 7.10 -8.46 5.41
C ALA A 204 6.50 -9.12 6.68
N GLU A 205 6.23 -10.42 6.62
CA GLU A 205 5.79 -11.19 7.79
C GLU A 205 6.97 -11.58 8.70
N PRO A 206 6.80 -11.60 10.03
CA PRO A 206 5.58 -11.25 10.76
C PRO A 206 5.42 -9.73 10.87
N VAL A 207 4.20 -9.25 10.58
CA VAL A 207 3.84 -7.86 10.88
C VAL A 207 3.72 -7.73 12.40
N SER A 208 4.77 -7.22 13.05
CA SER A 208 4.72 -6.99 14.48
C SER A 208 3.62 -5.96 14.81
N ARG A 209 2.87 -6.18 15.89
CA ARG A 209 1.96 -5.17 16.46
C ARG A 209 2.69 -3.83 16.70
N ASN A 210 4.01 -3.89 16.91
CA ASN A 210 4.88 -2.74 17.07
C ASN A 210 5.02 -1.91 15.77
N SER A 211 5.05 -2.50 14.57
CA SER A 211 5.12 -1.69 13.33
C SER A 211 3.83 -0.92 13.06
N GLN A 212 2.67 -1.50 13.42
CA GLN A 212 1.38 -0.83 13.42
C GLN A 212 1.33 0.26 14.50
N LEU A 213 1.79 -0.04 15.71
CA LEU A 213 1.89 0.91 16.80
C LEU A 213 2.86 2.06 16.50
N ASP A 214 3.96 1.81 15.81
CA ASP A 214 4.96 2.82 15.45
C ASP A 214 4.46 3.72 14.32
N LYS A 215 3.75 3.17 13.32
CA LYS A 215 3.01 3.98 12.33
C LYS A 215 1.92 4.82 13.02
N MET A 216 1.15 4.24 13.94
CA MET A 216 0.13 4.97 14.71
C MET A 216 0.71 6.02 15.66
N LYS A 217 1.85 5.75 16.31
CA LYS A 217 2.58 6.70 17.16
C LYS A 217 3.11 7.86 16.33
N THR A 218 3.68 7.58 15.16
CA THR A 218 4.17 8.60 14.21
C THR A 218 3.03 9.49 13.73
N ILE A 219 1.88 8.89 13.39
CA ILE A 219 0.68 9.67 13.02
C ILE A 219 0.20 10.52 14.21
N ARG A 220 0.15 9.95 15.43
CA ARG A 220 -0.27 10.66 16.64
C ARG A 220 0.68 11.81 16.98
N SER A 221 2.00 11.61 16.89
CA SER A 221 2.99 12.67 17.13
C SER A 221 2.86 13.80 16.11
N ASN A 222 2.60 13.48 14.84
CA ASN A 222 2.41 14.48 13.79
C ASN A 222 1.13 15.30 14.02
N ILE A 223 0.03 14.66 14.42
CA ILE A 223 -1.22 15.36 14.78
C ILE A 223 -1.02 16.25 16.01
N GLU A 224 -0.29 15.77 17.02
CA GLU A 224 -0.04 16.51 18.25
C GLU A 224 0.89 17.71 18.03
N TYR A 225 1.88 17.55 17.15
CA TYR A 225 2.73 18.63 16.68
C TYR A 225 1.91 19.73 15.97
N GLU A 226 1.03 19.37 15.04
CA GLU A 226 0.17 20.33 14.34
C GLU A 226 -0.80 21.04 15.31
N LYS A 227 -1.34 20.34 16.32
CA LYS A 227 -2.17 20.96 17.36
C LYS A 227 -1.39 21.98 18.20
N LYS A 228 -0.16 21.66 18.60
CA LYS A 228 0.70 22.59 19.36
C LYS A 228 1.05 23.81 18.53
N LYS A 229 1.40 23.59 17.27
CA LYS A 229 1.69 24.65 16.31
C LYS A 229 0.51 25.59 16.15
N LYS A 230 -0.70 25.06 15.97
CA LYS A 230 -1.93 25.87 15.89
C LYS A 230 -2.17 26.73 17.14
N LYS A 231 -2.02 26.15 18.34
CA LYS A 231 -2.12 26.91 19.61
C LYS A 231 -1.09 28.01 19.74
N HIS A 232 0.14 27.78 19.26
CA HIS A 232 1.20 28.78 19.29
C HIS A 232 0.90 29.96 18.36
N TYR A 233 0.31 29.72 17.19
CA TYR A 233 -0.15 30.78 16.29
C TYR A 233 -1.28 31.59 16.92
N GLU A 234 -2.28 30.93 17.50
CA GLU A 234 -3.41 31.59 18.19
C GLU A 234 -2.95 32.42 19.40
N ALA A 235 -1.90 32.00 20.11
CA ALA A 235 -1.33 32.76 21.23
C ALA A 235 -0.56 34.00 20.77
N ARG A 236 0.16 33.92 19.65
CA ARG A 236 0.85 35.09 19.06
C ARG A 236 -0.14 36.15 18.58
N GLU A 237 -1.20 35.74 17.90
CA GLU A 237 -2.22 36.66 17.38
C GLU A 237 -2.97 37.41 18.50
N LYS A 238 -3.02 36.84 19.72
CA LYS A 238 -3.59 37.48 20.91
C LYS A 238 -2.65 38.45 21.62
N MET A 239 -1.35 38.41 21.35
CA MET A 239 -0.38 39.36 21.92
C MET A 239 -0.10 40.56 21.01
N GLU A 240 -0.50 40.47 19.74
CA GLU A 240 -0.39 41.56 18.75
C GLU A 240 -1.68 42.39 18.63
N LYS A 241 -2.72 42.09 19.42
CA LYS A 241 -3.96 42.87 19.61
C LYS A 241 -4.03 43.41 21.04
#